data_AF-A0A957Q591-F1
#
_entry.id   AF-A0A957Q591-F1
#
_cell.length_a   1.000
_cell.length_b   1.000
_cell.length_c   1.000
_cell.angle_alpha   90.00
_cell.angle_beta   90.00
_cell.angle_gamma   90.00
#
_symmetry.space_group_name_H-M   'P 1'
#
loop_
_entity.id
_entity.type
_entity.pdbx_description
1 polymer ?
#
loop_
_entity_poly.entity_id
_entity_poly.type
_entity_poly.pdbx_seq_one_letter_code
_entity_poly.pdbx_strand_id
1 'polypeptide(L)'
;MDTNGTRFHLYQTEADWRRCRLADQPAAVTDWIAFSRQENAPAWLHLAWSAAQGLTLAPQLARFPRSRRDQPLTPESRRGAAVDQFGNWYWIGHDQQQIFWLPAGTGRPALFWPQQDAPPATVTGAFAPSHPTAVVPATLGGLTVTTHHYLVVGDLTAGGLLIFDLHRGGEPTQVILPAGTDFAPFDMAAAADGGFWV
;
A
#
# COMPACT_ATOMS: atom_id res chain seq x y z
N MET A 1 -42.46 -26.24 12.21
CA MET A 1 -43.52 -25.22 12.39
C MET A 1 -43.33 -24.72 13.80
N ASP A 2 -43.06 -23.43 13.99
CA ASP A 2 -42.94 -22.89 15.35
C ASP A 2 -44.33 -22.86 16.01
N THR A 3 -44.38 -22.56 17.31
CA THR A 3 -45.62 -22.42 18.09
C THR A 3 -46.53 -21.30 17.57
N ASN A 4 -46.06 -20.46 16.65
CA ASN A 4 -46.81 -19.36 16.04
C ASN A 4 -47.36 -19.71 14.64
N GLY A 5 -47.15 -20.94 14.17
CA GLY A 5 -47.59 -21.38 12.84
C GLY A 5 -46.73 -20.87 11.68
N THR A 6 -45.57 -20.28 11.98
CA THR A 6 -44.62 -19.80 10.99
C THR A 6 -43.99 -20.98 10.25
N ARG A 7 -44.01 -20.91 8.92
CA ARG A 7 -43.31 -21.84 8.02
C ARG A 7 -42.02 -21.18 7.56
N PHE A 8 -40.89 -21.77 7.93
CA PHE A 8 -39.58 -21.40 7.41
C PHE A 8 -39.27 -22.25 6.18
N HIS A 9 -38.78 -21.61 5.12
CA HIS A 9 -38.25 -22.26 3.93
C HIS A 9 -36.73 -22.06 3.90
N LEU A 10 -35.97 -23.15 3.82
CA LEU A 10 -34.52 -23.11 3.69
C LEU A 10 -34.15 -23.09 2.20
N TYR A 11 -33.33 -22.12 1.79
CA TYR A 11 -32.78 -22.00 0.44
C TYR A 11 -31.26 -22.26 0.50
N GLN A 12 -30.82 -23.43 0.03
CA GLN A 12 -29.42 -23.86 0.21
C GLN A 12 -28.67 -23.97 -1.12
N THR A 13 -29.35 -24.34 -2.20
CA THR A 13 -28.70 -24.59 -3.49
C THR A 13 -28.99 -23.50 -4.49
N GLU A 14 -28.15 -23.39 -5.53
CA GLU A 14 -28.39 -22.47 -6.65
C GLU A 14 -29.78 -22.66 -7.26
N ALA A 15 -30.24 -23.91 -7.37
CA ALA A 15 -31.55 -24.25 -7.89
C ALA A 15 -32.69 -23.73 -7.01
N ASP A 16 -32.52 -23.67 -5.69
CA ASP A 16 -33.53 -23.12 -4.77
C ASP A 16 -33.65 -21.60 -4.96
N TRP A 17 -32.51 -20.91 -5.07
CA TRP A 17 -32.48 -19.46 -5.29
C TRP A 17 -33.03 -19.04 -6.66
N ARG A 18 -32.80 -19.84 -7.72
CA ARG A 18 -33.35 -19.60 -9.06
C ARG A 18 -34.88 -19.69 -9.12
N ARG A 19 -35.54 -20.32 -8.13
CA ARG A 19 -37.01 -20.46 -8.09
C ARG A 19 -37.73 -19.24 -7.48
N CYS A 20 -37.00 -18.33 -6.83
CA CYS A 20 -37.57 -17.13 -6.22
C CYS A 20 -38.19 -16.19 -7.28
N ARG A 21 -39.24 -15.45 -6.91
CA ARG A 21 -39.92 -14.48 -7.80
C ARG A 21 -40.08 -13.14 -7.08
N LEU A 22 -40.01 -12.04 -7.83
CA LEU A 22 -40.29 -10.70 -7.29
C LEU A 22 -41.80 -10.53 -7.12
N ALA A 23 -42.25 -10.03 -5.97
CA ALA A 23 -43.68 -9.93 -5.64
C ALA A 23 -44.46 -8.96 -6.57
N ASP A 24 -43.79 -7.95 -7.13
CA ASP A 24 -44.44 -6.84 -7.85
C ASP A 24 -44.15 -6.81 -9.37
N GLN A 25 -43.61 -7.89 -9.96
CA GLN A 25 -43.43 -7.97 -11.42
C GLN A 25 -44.07 -9.24 -12.01
N PRO A 26 -45.01 -9.11 -12.97
CA PRO A 26 -45.69 -10.27 -13.59
C PRO A 26 -44.81 -11.03 -14.58
N ALA A 27 -43.69 -10.44 -15.03
CA ALA A 27 -42.66 -11.14 -15.76
C ALA A 27 -41.77 -11.88 -14.76
N ALA A 28 -42.02 -13.19 -14.62
CA ALA A 28 -41.24 -14.06 -13.77
C ALA A 28 -39.75 -13.98 -14.16
N VAL A 29 -38.96 -13.24 -13.36
CA VAL A 29 -37.50 -13.42 -13.34
C VAL A 29 -37.27 -14.83 -12.81
N THR A 30 -37.25 -15.79 -13.72
CA THR A 30 -37.03 -17.22 -13.48
C THR A 30 -35.56 -17.54 -13.33
N ASP A 31 -34.68 -16.56 -13.57
CA ASP A 31 -33.27 -16.65 -13.33
C ASP A 31 -32.74 -15.27 -12.88
N TRP A 32 -32.68 -15.09 -11.55
CA TRP A 32 -32.18 -13.86 -10.93
C TRP A 32 -30.71 -13.60 -11.26
N ILE A 33 -29.93 -14.67 -11.50
CA ILE A 33 -28.51 -14.57 -11.87
C ILE A 33 -28.37 -14.16 -13.34
N ALA A 34 -29.28 -14.59 -14.21
CA ALA A 34 -29.29 -14.10 -15.60
C ALA A 34 -29.76 -12.65 -15.68
N PHE A 35 -30.81 -12.27 -14.92
CA PHE A 35 -31.27 -10.89 -14.86
C PHE A 35 -30.21 -9.95 -14.27
N SER A 36 -29.51 -10.38 -13.23
CA SER A 36 -28.41 -9.61 -12.64
C SER A 36 -27.24 -9.36 -13.59
N ARG A 37 -27.10 -10.13 -14.67
CA ARG A 37 -26.03 -9.96 -15.66
C ARG A 37 -26.44 -9.10 -16.85
N GLN A 38 -27.68 -8.64 -16.92
CA GLN A 38 -28.10 -7.72 -17.98
C GLN A 38 -27.43 -6.35 -17.77
N GLU A 39 -27.08 -5.69 -18.87
CA GLU A 39 -26.36 -4.41 -18.86
C GLU A 39 -27.17 -3.28 -18.19
N ASN A 40 -28.50 -3.39 -18.24
CA ASN A 40 -29.43 -2.45 -17.60
C ASN A 40 -29.94 -2.92 -16.22
N ALA A 41 -29.38 -4.01 -15.68
CA ALA A 41 -29.72 -4.43 -14.34
C ALA A 41 -29.25 -3.36 -13.33
N PRO A 42 -30.02 -3.09 -12.27
CA PRO A 42 -29.57 -2.18 -11.23
C PRO A 42 -28.25 -2.67 -10.64
N ALA A 43 -27.28 -1.78 -10.44
CA ALA A 43 -25.94 -2.16 -9.97
C ALA A 43 -25.94 -2.93 -8.63
N TRP A 44 -26.94 -2.66 -7.78
CA TRP A 44 -27.12 -3.35 -6.50
C TRP A 44 -27.60 -4.81 -6.64
N LEU A 45 -27.96 -5.26 -7.84
CA LEU A 45 -28.50 -6.59 -8.11
C LEU A 45 -27.48 -7.53 -8.77
N HIS A 46 -26.25 -7.09 -9.07
CA HIS A 46 -25.22 -7.94 -9.67
C HIS A 46 -24.75 -9.05 -8.70
N LEU A 47 -25.35 -10.23 -8.83
CA LEU A 47 -25.08 -11.41 -7.99
C LEU A 47 -24.47 -12.55 -8.82
N ALA A 48 -23.69 -13.39 -8.17
CA ALA A 48 -23.16 -14.63 -8.73
C ALA A 48 -23.28 -15.78 -7.73
N TRP A 49 -23.38 -17.01 -8.24
CA TRP A 49 -23.24 -18.22 -7.44
C TRP A 49 -21.75 -18.56 -7.31
N SER A 50 -21.28 -18.76 -6.08
CA SER A 50 -19.88 -19.10 -5.79
C SER A 50 -19.65 -20.61 -5.73
N ALA A 51 -18.40 -21.02 -5.94
CA ALA A 51 -17.98 -22.42 -5.77
C ALA A 51 -18.15 -22.94 -4.33
N ALA A 52 -18.18 -22.04 -3.34
CA ALA A 52 -18.46 -22.35 -1.94
C ALA A 52 -19.96 -22.59 -1.65
N GLN A 53 -20.78 -22.78 -2.69
CA GLN A 53 -22.22 -23.02 -2.60
C GLN A 53 -22.99 -21.89 -1.90
N GLY A 54 -22.62 -20.65 -2.20
CA GLY A 54 -23.29 -19.46 -1.66
C GLY A 54 -23.47 -18.35 -2.69
N LEU A 55 -24.47 -17.52 -2.47
CA LEU A 55 -24.71 -16.30 -3.25
C LEU A 55 -23.67 -15.23 -2.84
N THR A 56 -23.03 -14.62 -3.84
CA THR A 56 -22.07 -13.53 -3.65
C THR A 56 -22.42 -12.35 -4.56
N LEU A 57 -21.82 -11.20 -4.30
CA LEU A 57 -21.74 -10.13 -5.30
C LEU A 57 -20.99 -10.65 -6.53
N ALA A 58 -21.45 -10.28 -7.72
CA ALA A 58 -20.77 -10.63 -8.95
C ALA A 58 -19.38 -9.96 -8.97
N PRO A 59 -18.32 -10.70 -9.32
CA PRO A 59 -17.00 -10.11 -9.43
C PRO A 59 -17.01 -9.07 -10.54
N GLN A 60 -16.71 -7.82 -10.19
CA GLN A 60 -16.51 -6.76 -11.17
C GLN A 60 -15.03 -6.64 -11.48
N LEU A 61 -14.71 -6.45 -12.76
CA LEU A 61 -13.35 -6.09 -13.14
C LEU A 61 -13.05 -4.70 -12.58
N ALA A 62 -12.10 -4.61 -11.66
CA ALA A 62 -11.56 -3.33 -11.22
C ALA A 62 -10.88 -2.66 -12.42
N ARG A 63 -11.57 -1.70 -13.04
CA ARG A 63 -10.98 -0.83 -14.05
C ARG A 63 -10.36 0.35 -13.32
N PHE A 64 -9.07 0.57 -13.51
CA PHE A 64 -8.35 1.73 -13.00
C PHE A 64 -8.23 2.75 -14.14
N PRO A 65 -9.25 3.59 -14.39
CA PRO A 65 -9.16 4.60 -15.44
C PRO A 65 -8.02 5.56 -15.08
N ARG A 66 -7.18 5.89 -16.07
CA ARG A 66 -6.17 6.92 -15.88
C ARG A 66 -6.86 8.25 -15.56
N SER A 67 -6.36 8.93 -14.55
CA SER A 67 -6.84 10.27 -14.24
C SER A 67 -6.42 11.23 -15.36
N ARG A 68 -7.12 12.36 -15.56
CA ARG A 68 -6.70 13.38 -16.54
C ARG A 68 -5.30 13.95 -16.27
N ARG A 69 -4.79 13.78 -15.06
CA ARG A 69 -3.47 14.26 -14.62
C ARG A 69 -2.44 13.13 -14.52
N ASP A 70 -2.78 11.90 -14.90
CA ASP A 70 -1.79 10.81 -14.93
C ASP A 70 -0.75 11.08 -16.00
N GLN A 71 0.50 11.19 -15.56
CA GLN A 71 1.65 11.18 -16.44
C GLN A 71 2.18 9.74 -16.56
N PRO A 72 2.64 9.31 -17.74
CA PRO A 72 3.34 8.04 -17.90
C PRO A 72 4.56 7.99 -16.96
N LEU A 73 4.72 6.88 -16.23
CA LEU A 73 5.91 6.63 -15.43
C LEU A 73 7.07 6.24 -16.36
N THR A 74 8.24 6.79 -16.11
CA THR A 74 9.50 6.39 -16.75
C THR A 74 10.33 5.50 -15.81
N PRO A 75 11.34 4.76 -16.29
CA PRO A 75 12.23 4.00 -15.42
C PRO A 75 12.85 4.84 -14.29
N GLU A 76 13.17 6.11 -14.56
CA GLU A 76 13.72 7.07 -13.59
C GLU A 76 12.70 7.50 -12.54
N SER A 77 11.41 7.25 -12.78
CA SER A 77 10.34 7.46 -11.80
C SER A 77 10.28 6.33 -10.76
N ARG A 78 11.02 5.24 -10.96
CA ARG A 78 11.07 4.10 -10.04
C ARG A 78 11.63 4.57 -8.70
N ARG A 79 10.82 4.36 -7.66
CA ARG A 79 11.12 4.68 -6.28
C ARG A 79 10.68 3.49 -5.43
N GLY A 80 11.28 3.37 -4.26
CA GLY A 80 10.93 2.31 -3.32
C GLY A 80 9.66 2.62 -2.53
N ALA A 81 8.86 1.58 -2.31
CA ALA A 81 7.75 1.57 -1.36
C ALA A 81 7.64 0.18 -0.72
N ALA A 82 7.30 0.12 0.57
CA ALA A 82 7.13 -1.14 1.29
C ALA A 82 6.09 -1.00 2.39
N VAL A 83 5.59 -2.15 2.85
CA VAL A 83 4.65 -2.25 3.96
C VAL A 83 5.29 -3.06 5.08
N ASP A 84 5.11 -2.62 6.32
CA ASP A 84 5.52 -3.42 7.49
C ASP A 84 4.46 -4.49 7.83
N GLN A 85 4.77 -5.34 8.82
CA GLN A 85 3.84 -6.38 9.27
C GLN A 85 2.54 -5.83 9.89
N PHE A 86 2.53 -4.57 10.30
CA PHE A 86 1.39 -3.90 10.91
C PHE A 86 0.49 -3.21 9.88
N GLY A 87 0.86 -3.29 8.59
CA GLY A 87 0.11 -2.68 7.49
C GLY A 87 0.44 -1.20 7.28
N ASN A 88 1.51 -0.69 7.89
CA ASN A 88 1.97 0.66 7.65
C ASN A 88 2.78 0.74 6.37
N TRP A 89 2.49 1.74 5.54
CA TRP A 89 3.20 1.93 4.28
C TRP A 89 4.30 2.97 4.42
N TYR A 90 5.41 2.74 3.74
CA TYR A 90 6.54 3.65 3.63
C TYR A 90 6.89 3.82 2.16
N TRP A 91 7.21 5.04 1.73
CA TRP A 91 7.67 5.28 0.35
C TRP A 91 8.56 6.50 0.27
N ILE A 92 9.43 6.49 -0.75
CA ILE A 92 10.27 7.63 -1.09
C ILE A 92 9.41 8.68 -1.81
N GLY A 93 9.53 9.93 -1.36
CA GLY A 93 8.90 11.10 -1.94
C GLY A 93 9.31 11.37 -3.38
N HIS A 94 8.56 12.23 -4.07
CA HIS A 94 8.85 12.56 -5.47
C HIS A 94 10.23 13.23 -5.64
N ASP A 95 10.67 13.97 -4.63
CA ASP A 95 11.96 14.66 -4.57
C ASP A 95 13.17 13.73 -4.32
N GLN A 96 12.93 12.44 -4.04
CA GLN A 96 13.95 11.47 -3.66
C GLN A 96 14.76 11.89 -2.41
N GLN A 97 14.20 12.73 -1.54
CA GLN A 97 14.91 13.21 -0.35
C GLN A 97 14.11 12.99 0.94
N GLN A 98 12.83 12.63 0.81
CA GLN A 98 11.93 12.43 1.93
C GLN A 98 11.40 11.01 1.94
N ILE A 99 11.14 10.51 3.15
CA ILE A 99 10.39 9.28 3.35
C ILE A 99 9.04 9.66 3.94
N PHE A 100 7.98 9.18 3.31
CA PHE A 100 6.63 9.30 3.83
C PHE A 100 6.18 7.98 4.44
N TRP A 101 5.24 8.11 5.37
CA TRP A 101 4.62 7.00 6.07
C TRP A 101 3.10 7.17 6.09
N LEU A 102 2.37 6.08 5.84
CA LEU A 102 0.92 6.02 5.96
C LEU A 102 0.59 4.95 7.02
N PRO A 103 0.14 5.37 8.21
CA PRO A 103 -0.27 4.43 9.23
C PRO A 103 -1.52 3.66 8.81
N ALA A 104 -1.55 2.37 9.10
CA ALA A 104 -2.69 1.51 8.81
C ALA A 104 -4.01 2.11 9.37
N GLY A 105 -5.05 2.13 8.56
CA GLY A 105 -6.40 2.57 8.97
C GLY A 105 -6.62 4.08 9.08
N THR A 106 -5.59 4.92 8.93
CA THR A 106 -5.74 6.39 9.04
C THR A 106 -6.10 7.07 7.73
N GLY A 107 -5.64 6.52 6.60
CA GLY A 107 -5.81 7.12 5.27
C GLY A 107 -5.08 8.46 5.07
N ARG A 108 -4.26 8.91 6.03
CA ARG A 108 -3.55 10.18 5.98
C ARG A 108 -2.03 9.96 6.05
N PRO A 109 -1.28 10.28 4.98
CA PRO A 109 0.16 10.17 5.00
C PRO A 109 0.78 11.27 5.88
N ALA A 110 1.90 10.96 6.52
CA ALA A 110 2.75 11.89 7.25
C ALA A 110 4.20 11.77 6.77
N LEU A 111 5.00 12.80 7.06
CA LEU A 111 6.44 12.72 6.85
C LEU A 111 7.04 11.79 7.91
N PHE A 112 7.77 10.76 7.47
CA PHE A 112 8.46 9.82 8.36
C PHE A 112 9.83 10.35 8.76
N TRP A 113 10.62 10.78 7.77
CA TRP A 113 11.96 11.28 7.98
C TRP A 113 12.28 12.44 7.02
N PRO A 114 12.56 13.65 7.54
CA PRO A 114 13.22 14.70 6.80
C PRO A 114 14.74 14.47 6.80
N GLN A 115 15.39 14.64 5.66
CA GLN A 115 16.85 14.54 5.55
C GLN A 115 17.61 15.74 6.14
N GLN A 116 16.93 16.86 6.34
CA GLN A 116 17.49 18.02 7.01
C GLN A 116 16.59 18.38 8.18
N ASP A 117 17.19 18.43 9.36
CA ASP A 117 16.56 19.05 10.50
C ASP A 117 16.40 20.55 10.27
N ALA A 118 15.39 21.14 10.93
CA ALA A 118 15.32 22.58 11.03
C ALA A 118 16.61 23.09 11.69
N PRO A 119 17.27 24.12 11.13
CA PRO A 119 18.50 24.64 11.73
C PRO A 119 18.23 25.08 13.17
N PRO A 120 19.08 24.69 14.14
CA PRO A 120 18.90 25.08 15.52
C PRO A 120 18.97 26.60 15.65
N ALA A 121 18.22 27.15 16.61
CA ALA A 121 18.24 28.58 16.87
C ALA A 121 19.66 29.04 17.20
N THR A 122 20.15 30.07 16.50
CA THR A 122 21.50 30.60 16.70
C THR A 122 21.61 31.24 18.08
N VAL A 123 22.44 30.65 18.95
CA VAL A 123 22.74 31.21 20.28
C VAL A 123 24.04 32.00 20.19
N THR A 124 23.98 33.31 20.45
CA THR A 124 25.15 34.19 20.46
C THR A 124 26.17 33.73 21.51
N GLY A 125 27.42 33.53 21.09
CA GLY A 125 28.53 33.11 21.97
C GLY A 125 28.67 31.61 22.18
N ALA A 126 27.83 30.77 21.55
CA ALA A 126 28.00 29.33 21.56
C ALA A 126 29.17 28.88 20.66
N PHE A 127 29.82 27.77 21.03
CA PHE A 127 30.79 27.11 20.16
C PHE A 127 30.08 26.59 18.91
N ALA A 128 30.60 26.97 17.74
CA ALA A 128 30.11 26.51 16.44
C ALA A 128 31.29 26.09 15.56
N PRO A 129 31.07 25.22 14.55
CA PRO A 129 32.09 24.87 13.58
C PRO A 129 32.67 26.13 12.91
N SER A 130 34.00 26.23 12.82
CA SER A 130 34.66 27.36 12.15
C SER A 130 34.37 27.40 10.64
N HIS A 131 33.98 26.26 10.07
CA HIS A 131 33.47 26.15 8.71
C HIS A 131 32.15 25.37 8.76
N PRO A 132 31.04 25.95 8.27
CA PRO A 132 29.80 25.20 8.12
C PRO A 132 30.05 24.09 7.09
N THR A 133 29.93 22.84 7.52
CA THR A 133 29.94 21.71 6.58
C THR A 133 28.61 21.73 5.86
N ALA A 134 28.62 21.98 4.56
CA ALA A 134 27.42 21.86 3.75
C ALA A 134 26.99 20.38 3.72
N VAL A 135 25.88 20.05 4.37
CA VAL A 135 25.28 18.72 4.30
C VAL A 135 24.61 18.62 2.94
N VAL A 136 25.19 17.83 2.03
CA VAL A 136 24.54 17.49 0.76
C VAL A 136 23.43 16.48 1.09
N PRO A 137 22.16 16.79 0.80
CA PRO A 137 21.08 15.84 1.03
C PRO A 137 21.32 14.58 0.18
N ALA A 138 21.26 13.38 0.78
CA ALA A 138 21.32 12.14 0.02
C ALA A 138 20.16 12.00 -0.97
N THR A 139 20.45 11.40 -2.11
CA THR A 139 19.44 11.00 -3.08
C THR A 139 19.00 9.58 -2.75
N LEU A 140 17.74 9.43 -2.36
CA LEU A 140 17.16 8.17 -1.92
C LEU A 140 16.70 7.33 -3.11
N GLY A 141 17.09 6.06 -3.13
CA GLY A 141 16.64 5.05 -4.08
C GLY A 141 16.45 3.72 -3.37
N GLY A 142 15.61 2.82 -3.89
CA GLY A 142 15.29 1.55 -3.22
C GLY A 142 14.67 1.71 -1.82
N LEU A 143 13.67 0.93 -1.48
CA LEU A 143 13.11 0.94 -0.12
C LEU A 143 12.52 -0.41 0.18
N THR A 144 12.86 -0.95 1.35
CA THR A 144 12.24 -2.18 1.81
C THR A 144 12.10 -2.22 3.33
N VAL A 145 11.14 -3.01 3.81
CA VAL A 145 10.97 -3.29 5.24
C VAL A 145 11.27 -4.76 5.47
N THR A 146 12.24 -5.05 6.33
CA THR A 146 12.62 -6.42 6.67
C THR A 146 11.66 -7.03 7.70
N THR A 147 11.65 -8.35 7.80
CA THR A 147 10.87 -9.07 8.83
C THR A 147 11.37 -8.80 10.26
N HIS A 148 12.58 -8.28 10.43
CA HIS A 148 13.15 -7.85 11.71
C HIS A 148 12.84 -6.39 12.06
N HIS A 149 11.89 -5.74 11.37
CA HIS A 149 11.46 -4.36 11.63
C HIS A 149 12.52 -3.31 11.35
N TYR A 150 13.33 -3.52 10.31
CA TYR A 150 14.17 -2.46 9.76
C TYR A 150 13.57 -1.91 8.48
N LEU A 151 13.45 -0.58 8.40
CA LEU A 151 13.27 0.11 7.13
C LEU A 151 14.66 0.39 6.56
N VAL A 152 14.94 -0.17 5.39
CA VAL A 152 16.22 0.00 4.69
C VAL A 152 15.96 0.84 3.45
N VAL A 153 16.77 1.87 3.27
CA VAL A 153 16.69 2.82 2.15
C VAL A 153 18.09 2.97 1.53
N GLY A 154 18.16 3.00 0.21
CA GLY A 154 19.41 3.23 -0.50
C GLY A 154 19.79 4.71 -0.52
N ASP A 155 21.05 4.99 -0.26
CA ASP A 155 21.69 6.29 -0.45
C ASP A 155 22.50 6.25 -1.74
N LEU A 156 21.93 6.79 -2.82
CA LEU A 156 22.55 6.86 -4.14
C LEU A 156 23.67 7.89 -4.22
N THR A 157 23.72 8.84 -3.29
CA THR A 157 24.76 9.88 -3.26
C THR A 157 26.05 9.34 -2.65
N ALA A 158 25.96 8.58 -1.55
CA ALA A 158 27.11 7.97 -0.89
C ALA A 158 27.42 6.56 -1.41
N GLY A 159 26.53 5.91 -2.17
CA GLY A 159 26.67 4.51 -2.56
C GLY A 159 26.55 3.58 -1.36
N GLY A 160 25.52 3.78 -0.54
CA GLY A 160 25.36 3.13 0.76
C GLY A 160 23.90 2.95 1.16
N LEU A 161 23.66 2.64 2.43
CA LEU A 161 22.33 2.38 2.98
C LEU A 161 22.06 3.25 4.20
N LEU A 162 20.79 3.62 4.37
CA LEU A 162 20.22 4.16 5.60
C LEU A 162 19.31 3.09 6.21
N ILE A 163 19.55 2.74 7.46
CA ILE A 163 18.82 1.69 8.18
C ILE A 163 18.13 2.28 9.39
N PHE A 164 16.80 2.28 9.38
CA PHE A 164 15.97 2.76 10.47
C PHE A 164 15.42 1.58 11.27
N ASP A 165 15.56 1.63 12.59
CA ASP A 165 14.93 0.69 13.52
C ASP A 165 13.47 1.13 13.73
N LEU A 166 12.51 0.36 13.20
CA LEU A 166 11.08 0.68 13.32
C LEU A 166 10.50 0.32 14.70
N HIS A 167 11.25 -0.40 15.55
CA HIS A 167 10.83 -0.68 16.92
C HIS A 167 11.25 0.42 17.90
N ARG A 168 12.49 0.88 17.80
CA ARG A 168 13.03 1.90 18.71
C ARG A 168 12.82 3.32 18.18
N GLY A 169 12.74 3.49 16.87
CA GLY A 169 12.79 4.79 16.21
C GLY A 169 14.17 5.46 16.34
N GLY A 170 14.25 6.72 15.90
CA GLY A 170 15.47 7.53 15.94
C GLY A 170 16.11 7.75 14.57
N GLU A 171 17.31 8.33 14.59
CA GLU A 171 18.09 8.56 13.37
C GLU A 171 18.52 7.25 12.70
N PRO A 172 18.64 7.23 11.36
CA PRO A 172 19.11 6.05 10.67
C PRO A 172 20.57 5.76 10.99
N THR A 173 20.91 4.48 11.02
CA THR A 173 22.30 4.05 10.91
C THR A 173 22.71 4.11 9.44
N GLN A 174 23.76 4.87 9.13
CA GLN A 174 24.31 4.93 7.78
C GLN A 174 25.41 3.87 7.60
N VAL A 175 25.28 3.07 6.54
CA VAL A 175 26.28 2.09 6.11
C VAL A 175 26.84 2.54 4.78
N ILE A 176 28.11 2.97 4.77
CA ILE A 176 28.82 3.39 3.57
C ILE A 176 29.77 2.27 3.16
N LEU A 177 29.72 1.87 1.90
CA LEU A 177 30.65 0.87 1.38
C LEU A 177 32.02 1.49 1.08
N PRO A 178 33.11 0.69 1.08
CA PRO A 178 34.43 1.18 0.75
C PRO A 178 34.47 1.84 -0.63
N ALA A 179 35.23 2.93 -0.73
CA ALA A 179 35.43 3.65 -1.98
C ALA A 179 35.93 2.71 -3.09
N GLY A 180 35.30 2.81 -4.28
CA GLY A 180 35.59 1.95 -5.43
C GLY A 180 34.69 0.71 -5.54
N THR A 181 33.81 0.46 -4.55
CA THR A 181 32.74 -0.53 -4.70
C THR A 181 31.64 0.07 -5.57
N ASP A 182 31.36 -0.54 -6.72
CA ASP A 182 30.22 -0.16 -7.56
C ASP A 182 28.94 -0.72 -6.93
N PHE A 183 28.29 0.10 -6.11
CA PHE A 183 27.06 -0.25 -5.42
C PHE A 183 26.04 0.87 -5.56
N ALA A 184 24.94 0.56 -6.25
CA ALA A 184 23.84 1.47 -6.52
C ALA A 184 22.54 0.87 -5.99
N PRO A 185 22.11 1.20 -4.75
CA PRO A 185 20.92 0.63 -4.15
C PRO A 185 19.63 1.31 -4.65
N PHE A 186 19.38 1.25 -5.97
CA PHE A 186 18.25 1.93 -6.61
C PHE A 186 16.93 1.14 -6.52
N ASP A 187 16.99 -0.16 -6.27
CA ASP A 187 15.86 -1.07 -6.09
C ASP A 187 16.20 -2.07 -4.99
N MET A 188 15.22 -2.46 -4.18
CA MET A 188 15.45 -3.39 -3.07
C MET A 188 14.22 -4.22 -2.78
N ALA A 189 14.43 -5.45 -2.31
CA ALA A 189 13.36 -6.35 -1.91
C ALA A 189 13.71 -7.09 -0.61
N ALA A 190 12.77 -7.15 0.32
CA ALA A 190 12.95 -7.90 1.56
C ALA A 190 13.12 -9.39 1.27
N ALA A 191 14.07 -10.01 1.96
CA ALA A 191 14.21 -11.45 1.98
C ALA A 191 13.36 -12.06 3.11
N ALA A 192 12.97 -13.33 2.95
CA ALA A 192 12.11 -14.01 3.93
C ALA A 192 12.80 -14.25 5.28
N ASP A 193 14.13 -14.27 5.32
CA ASP A 193 14.98 -14.50 6.49
C ASP A 193 15.35 -13.22 7.25
N GLY A 194 14.75 -12.09 6.86
CA GLY A 194 15.00 -10.78 7.48
C GLY A 194 16.20 -10.03 6.93
N GLY A 195 16.85 -10.58 5.89
CA GLY A 195 17.73 -9.81 5.01
C GLY A 195 16.97 -9.02 3.94
N PHE A 196 17.70 -8.56 2.94
CA PHE A 196 17.15 -7.92 1.74
C PHE A 196 18.09 -8.14 0.56
N TRP A 197 17.55 -7.98 -0.64
CA TRP A 197 18.25 -7.98 -1.90
C TRP A 197 18.33 -6.55 -2.43
N VAL A 198 19.41 -6.26 -3.14
CA VAL A 198 19.68 -5.03 -3.88
C VAL A 198 19.96 -5.40 -5.32
#